data_AF-A0A925MSY9-F1
#
_entry.id   AF-A0A925MSY9-F1
#
_cell.length_a   1.000
_cell.length_b   1.000
_cell.length_c   1.000
_cell.angle_alpha   90.00
_cell.angle_beta   90.00
_cell.angle_gamma   90.00
#
_symmetry.space_group_name_H-M   'P 1'
#
loop_
_entity.id
_entity.type
_entity.pdbx_description
1 polymer ?
#
loop_
_entity_poly.entity_id
_entity_poly.type
_entity_poly.pdbx_seq_one_letter_code
_entity_poly.pdbx_strand_id
1 'polypeptide(L)'
;MQTTSIENIREAVYAAREAAREELDVCDAADIEELVEVIELELEAEHPNIQILTTFLNSLSRSLRRDPKGQRVWLQLDAAMQRARIPLH
;
A
#
# COMPACT_ATOMS: atom_id res chain seq x y z
N MET A 1 21.41 -7.31 0.97
CA MET A 1 20.44 -7.71 -0.08
C MET A 1 19.00 -7.42 0.38
N GLN A 2 18.69 -6.16 0.77
CA GLN A 2 17.36 -5.75 1.27
C GLN A 2 16.65 -4.75 0.33
N THR A 3 17.35 -4.20 -0.65
CA THR A 3 16.84 -3.18 -1.61
C THR A 3 15.64 -3.68 -2.42
N THR A 4 15.66 -4.94 -2.83
CA THR A 4 14.59 -5.54 -3.63
C THR A 4 13.24 -5.59 -2.90
N SER A 5 13.23 -5.72 -1.57
CA SER A 5 11.98 -5.73 -0.79
C SER A 5 11.37 -4.34 -0.69
N ILE A 6 12.19 -3.30 -0.52
CA ILE A 6 11.73 -1.91 -0.39
C ILE A 6 11.19 -1.38 -1.72
N GLU A 7 11.89 -1.66 -2.83
CA GLU A 7 11.41 -1.27 -4.17
C GLU A 7 10.08 -1.97 -4.51
N ASN A 8 9.92 -3.26 -4.18
CA ASN A 8 8.67 -3.96 -4.38
C ASN A 8 7.51 -3.38 -3.55
N ILE A 9 7.77 -2.95 -2.32
CA ILE A 9 6.76 -2.26 -1.49
C ILE A 9 6.42 -0.90 -2.11
N ARG A 10 7.42 -0.15 -2.58
CA ARG A 10 7.20 1.15 -3.22
C ARG A 10 6.33 1.00 -4.48
N GLU A 11 6.59 0.01 -5.33
CA GLU A 11 5.73 -0.30 -6.48
C GLU A 11 4.30 -0.70 -6.06
N ALA A 12 4.16 -1.50 -5.00
CA ALA A 12 2.85 -1.91 -4.47
C ALA A 12 2.00 -0.71 -4.05
N VAL A 13 2.63 0.20 -3.31
CA VAL A 13 2.01 1.39 -2.73
C VAL A 13 1.66 2.38 -3.84
N TYR A 14 2.54 2.57 -4.82
CA TYR A 14 2.27 3.41 -5.98
C TYR A 14 1.10 2.90 -6.82
N ALA A 15 1.04 1.59 -7.09
CA ALA A 15 -0.09 0.99 -7.80
C ALA A 15 -1.41 1.16 -7.04
N ALA A 16 -1.39 1.01 -5.70
CA ALA A 16 -2.56 1.24 -4.87
C ALA A 16 -3.03 2.71 -4.92
N ARG A 17 -2.09 3.67 -4.92
CA ARG A 17 -2.39 5.11 -5.06
C ARG A 17 -3.06 5.43 -6.39
N GLU A 18 -2.48 4.97 -7.50
CA GLU A 18 -3.02 5.25 -8.83
C GLU A 18 -4.41 4.62 -9.01
N ALA A 19 -4.58 3.37 -8.56
CA ALA A 19 -5.87 2.72 -8.64
C ALA A 19 -6.92 3.38 -7.71
N ALA A 20 -6.53 3.91 -6.55
CA ALA A 20 -7.41 4.69 -5.69
C ALA A 20 -7.87 6.00 -6.36
N ARG A 21 -6.95 6.71 -7.03
CA ARG A 21 -7.27 7.93 -7.78
C ARG A 21 -8.24 7.67 -8.95
N GLU A 22 -8.17 6.50 -9.57
CA GLU A 22 -9.04 6.13 -10.70
C GLU A 22 -10.42 5.62 -10.27
N GLU A 23 -10.50 4.85 -9.18
CA GLU A 23 -11.69 4.05 -8.82
C GLU A 23 -12.50 4.63 -7.64
N LEU A 24 -11.91 5.50 -6.82
CA LEU A 24 -12.55 6.10 -5.64
C LEU A 24 -12.95 7.56 -5.87
N ASP A 25 -13.85 8.07 -5.03
CA ASP A 25 -14.14 9.50 -5.03
C ASP A 25 -13.03 10.29 -4.32
N VAL A 26 -13.04 11.62 -4.48
CA VAL A 26 -11.96 12.49 -3.99
C VAL A 26 -11.76 12.38 -2.47
N CYS A 27 -12.80 12.06 -1.71
CA CYS A 27 -12.72 11.92 -0.26
C CYS A 27 -12.01 10.61 0.11
N ASP A 28 -12.46 9.50 -0.45
CA ASP A 28 -11.89 8.16 -0.19
C ASP A 28 -10.46 8.04 -0.76
N ALA A 29 -10.17 8.69 -1.90
CA ALA A 29 -8.83 8.73 -2.48
C ALA A 29 -7.84 9.56 -1.64
N ALA A 30 -8.30 10.63 -0.97
CA ALA A 30 -7.46 11.47 -0.11
C ALA A 30 -6.99 10.71 1.14
N ASP A 31 -7.88 9.94 1.78
CA ASP A 31 -7.53 9.10 2.94
C ASP A 31 -6.47 8.04 2.57
N ILE A 32 -6.56 7.49 1.36
CA ILE A 32 -5.55 6.54 0.85
C ILE A 32 -4.24 7.25 0.50
N GLU A 33 -4.30 8.47 -0.06
CA GLU A 33 -3.11 9.27 -0.33
C GLU A 33 -2.33 9.58 0.94
N GLU A 34 -3.00 10.00 2.02
CA GLU A 34 -2.32 10.26 3.30
C GLU A 34 -1.62 9.00 3.83
N LEU A 35 -2.28 7.85 3.74
CA LEU A 35 -1.70 6.55 4.11
C LEU A 35 -0.49 6.18 3.26
N VAL A 36 -0.55 6.44 1.95
CA VAL A 36 0.54 6.22 1.00
C VAL A 36 1.72 7.12 1.31
N GLU A 37 1.50 8.41 1.59
CA GLU A 37 2.57 9.36 1.91
C GLU A 37 3.33 8.96 3.18
N VAL A 38 2.64 8.48 4.21
CA VAL A 38 3.28 7.96 5.42
C VAL A 38 4.14 6.73 5.13
N ILE A 39 3.67 5.84 4.25
CA ILE A 39 4.43 4.66 3.83
C ILE A 39 5.66 5.07 3.03
N GLU A 40 5.53 6.02 2.10
CA GLU A 40 6.66 6.53 1.30
C GLU A 40 7.73 7.17 2.20
N LEU A 41 7.32 7.99 3.18
CA LEU A 41 8.23 8.62 4.13
C LEU A 41 9.00 7.60 4.97
N GLU A 42 8.34 6.52 5.40
CA GLU A 42 8.97 5.42 6.13
C GLU A 42 9.93 4.61 5.23
N LEU A 43 9.62 4.45 3.94
CA LEU A 43 10.51 3.79 2.96
C LEU A 43 11.74 4.63 2.59
N GLU A 44 11.68 5.95 2.78
CA GLU A 44 12.81 6.86 2.61
C GLU A 44 13.71 6.94 3.86
N ALA A 45 13.25 6.43 5.00
CA ALA A 45 14.04 6.40 6.22
C ALA A 45 15.32 5.55 6.05
N GLU A 46 16.39 5.94 6.75
CA GLU A 46 17.69 5.26 6.71
C GLU A 46 17.60 3.78 7.17
N HIS A 47 16.63 3.50 8.04
CA HIS A 47 16.27 2.16 8.51
C HIS A 47 14.74 1.99 8.51
N PRO A 48 14.13 1.60 7.38
CA PRO A 48 12.68 1.46 7.28
C PRO A 48 12.17 0.41 8.25
N ASN A 49 11.18 0.79 9.06
CA ASN A 49 10.54 -0.09 10.00
C ASN A 49 9.48 -0.94 9.29
N ILE A 50 9.89 -2.14 8.88
CA ILE A 50 9.04 -3.12 8.21
C ILE A 50 7.78 -3.47 9.03
N GLN A 51 7.84 -3.41 10.36
CA GLN A 51 6.67 -3.66 11.23
C GLN A 51 5.62 -2.56 11.12
N ILE A 52 6.06 -1.31 11.06
CA ILE A 52 5.19 -0.14 10.85
C ILE A 52 4.57 -0.22 9.45
N LEU A 53 5.39 -0.44 8.43
CA LEU A 53 4.94 -0.60 7.04
C LEU A 53 3.88 -1.71 6.92
N THR A 54 4.14 -2.87 7.51
CA THR A 54 3.20 -4.00 7.50
C THR A 54 1.89 -3.64 8.20
N THR A 55 1.92 -2.86 9.27
CA THR A 55 0.72 -2.40 9.98
C THR A 55 -0.13 -1.49 9.10
N PHE A 56 0.49 -0.49 8.45
CA PHE A 56 -0.20 0.41 7.53
C PHE A 56 -0.77 -0.31 6.32
N LEU A 57 0.01 -1.21 5.71
CA LEU A 57 -0.41 -2.00 4.55
C LEU A 57 -1.58 -2.93 4.89
N ASN A 58 -1.61 -3.51 6.09
CA ASN A 58 -2.75 -4.29 6.56
C ASN A 58 -3.99 -3.42 6.81
N SER A 59 -3.82 -2.21 7.34
CA SER A 59 -4.92 -1.26 7.50
C SER A 59 -5.53 -0.89 6.14
N LEU A 60 -4.68 -0.51 5.18
CA LEU A 60 -5.08 -0.19 3.80
C LEU A 60 -5.78 -1.37 3.13
N SER A 61 -5.22 -2.58 3.24
CA SER A 61 -5.82 -3.80 2.71
C SER A 61 -7.22 -4.04 3.28
N ARG A 62 -7.43 -3.84 4.58
CA ARG A 62 -8.75 -4.01 5.22
C ARG A 62 -9.77 -2.96 4.78
N SER A 63 -9.34 -1.72 4.62
CA SER A 63 -10.21 -0.64 4.12
C SER A 63 -10.64 -0.93 2.68
N LEU A 64 -9.69 -1.25 1.80
CA LEU A 64 -9.95 -1.57 0.39
C LEU A 64 -10.80 -2.83 0.22
N ARG A 65 -10.66 -3.83 1.09
CA ARG A 65 -11.45 -5.07 1.02
C ARG A 65 -12.91 -4.87 1.46
N ARG A 66 -13.20 -3.84 2.25
CA ARG A 66 -14.56 -3.51 2.71
C ARG A 66 -15.35 -2.71 1.70
N ASP A 67 -14.68 -2.03 0.77
CA ASP A 67 -15.31 -1.25 -0.27
C ASP A 67 -15.34 -2.03 -1.61
N PRO A 68 -16.51 -2.27 -2.21
CA PRO A 68 -16.62 -2.84 -3.55
C PRO A 68 -15.80 -2.10 -4.62
N LYS A 69 -15.67 -0.77 -4.50
CA LYS A 69 -14.87 0.06 -5.43
C LYS A 69 -13.36 -0.14 -5.20
N GLY A 70 -12.96 -0.36 -3.95
CA GLY A 70 -11.58 -0.64 -3.55
C GLY A 70 -11.08 -2.05 -3.92
N GLN A 71 -11.94 -2.95 -4.39
CA GLN A 71 -11.58 -4.35 -4.65
C GLN A 71 -10.46 -4.49 -5.70
N ARG A 72 -10.45 -3.63 -6.71
CA ARG A 72 -9.42 -3.66 -7.76
C ARG A 72 -8.07 -3.17 -7.24
N VAL A 73 -8.09 -2.11 -6.44
CA VAL A 73 -6.92 -1.57 -5.73
C VAL A 73 -6.35 -2.65 -4.79
N TRP A 74 -7.22 -3.33 -4.05
CA TRP A 74 -6.85 -4.41 -3.14
C TRP A 74 -6.13 -5.56 -3.87
N LEU A 75 -6.63 -6.00 -5.02
CA LEU A 75 -5.99 -7.07 -5.80
C LEU A 75 -4.58 -6.69 -6.28
N GLN A 76 -4.37 -5.44 -6.67
CA GLN A 76 -3.04 -4.97 -7.08
C GLN A 76 -2.08 -4.87 -5.89
N LEU A 77 -2.56 -4.35 -4.77
CA LEU A 77 -1.81 -4.28 -3.52
C LEU A 77 -1.42 -5.69 -3.04
N ASP A 78 -2.36 -6.64 -3.02
CA ASP A 78 -2.12 -8.03 -2.60
C ASP A 78 -1.08 -8.71 -3.50
N ALA A 79 -1.20 -8.58 -4.82
CA ALA A 79 -0.25 -9.16 -5.77
C ALA A 79 1.18 -8.61 -5.57
N ALA A 80 1.31 -7.30 -5.33
CA ALA A 80 2.62 -6.67 -5.12
C ALA A 80 3.21 -7.04 -3.75
N MET A 81 2.38 -7.15 -2.71
CA MET A 81 2.80 -7.63 -1.39
C MET A 81 3.25 -9.09 -1.40
N GLN A 82 2.57 -9.97 -2.16
CA GLN A 82 3.02 -11.33 -2.39
C GLN A 82 4.40 -11.38 -3.08
N ARG A 83 4.65 -10.51 -4.07
CA ARG A 83 5.98 -10.39 -4.72
C ARG A 83 7.05 -9.91 -3.74
N ALA A 84 6.70 -9.00 -2.83
CA ALA A 84 7.56 -8.54 -1.76
C ALA A 84 7.78 -9.59 -0.65
N ARG A 85 7.07 -10.74 -0.70
CA ARG A 85 7.00 -11.77 0.36
C ARG A 85 6.50 -11.22 1.69
N ILE A 86 5.63 -10.21 1.66
CA ILE A 86 5.00 -9.66 2.85
C ILE A 86 3.55 -10.13 2.87
N PRO A 87 3.17 -10.97 3.85
CA PRO A 87 1.79 -11.42 3.97
C PRO A 87 0.89 -10.26 4.43
N LEU A 88 -0.21 -10.07 3.73
CA LEU A 88 -1.35 -9.28 4.21
C LEU A 88 -2.31 -10.22 4.98
N HIS A 89 -2.82 -9.78 6.14
CA HIS A 89 -3.66 -10.54 7.07
C HIS A 89 -5.08 -9.95 7.24
#